data_AF-A0A6F8ZZZ0-F1
#
_entry.id   AF-A0A6F8ZZZ0-F1
#
_cell.length_a   1.000
_cell.length_b   1.000
_cell.length_c   1.000
_cell.angle_alpha   90.00
_cell.angle_beta   90.00
_cell.angle_gamma   90.00
#
_symmetry.space_group_name_H-M   'P 1'
#
loop_
_entity.id
_entity.type
_entity.pdbx_description
1 polymer ?
#
loop_
_entity_poly.entity_id
_entity_poly.type
_entity_poly.pdbx_seq_one_letter_code
_entity_poly.pdbx_strand_id
1 'polypeptide(L)'
;MGDYDDVTAFLGQKGPYFYRTFFLLNTIFISTGFFGLFIVFVGATPPHNCFIPDSGNLSQAWRNAIIPIVVVNGQQEESKCSRYRLDVVRNLSALGYIPGLDVNLTGVEQERCVDGWSYSKDIYQSTIVTEWDLVCDNEWKTPFASSTLFVGFLIGSLVSGQLSDRFGRKKVIFGSLAAQLVSVLIQAFSPSWEVFCILFMFVGASQISLYISAFVLGTEVLSKSMREVFTTLGAFLHYCIGYMTLPWIAYAMREWRTLLIILSSVPVVYIPLWWYVLSKNQSPRWLYSQGRVEEAEAILRDAARRNRVTAPEVIFKDTEDGSKPLTEVPAYVVSTVLLRNCPRRPLLSAFLLIGGGMLFLIQLIPENLQGVAIAVEMVGKFGFTMSFTVVYIYTAEIYPTVVRSAGVGMCSSAARIGTIAAPYVIYLGSINKYLPYIIMGSMTVASSALNLFLPETFRKELPETVAQMQQCKGLCRQVPRNANILKKGGDTPAILNEVKF
;
A
#
# COMPACT_ATOMS: atom_id res chain seq x y z
N MET A 1 -6.64 -28.57 -24.38
CA MET A 1 -5.43 -27.99 -23.76
C MET A 1 -4.97 -28.94 -22.67
N GLY A 2 -3.83 -29.60 -22.85
CA GLY A 2 -3.20 -30.30 -21.72
C GLY A 2 -2.85 -29.30 -20.61
N ASP A 3 -2.88 -29.72 -19.35
CA ASP A 3 -2.50 -28.87 -18.23
C ASP A 3 -1.05 -28.41 -18.43
N TYR A 4 -0.82 -27.10 -18.49
CA TYR A 4 0.52 -26.53 -18.63
C TYR A 4 1.44 -27.01 -17.50
N ASP A 5 0.89 -27.24 -16.30
CA ASP A 5 1.65 -27.76 -15.17
C ASP A 5 2.08 -29.22 -15.38
N ASP A 6 1.28 -30.03 -16.07
CA ASP A 6 1.65 -31.41 -16.44
C ASP A 6 2.70 -31.43 -17.56
N VAL A 7 2.55 -30.55 -18.56
CA VAL A 7 3.52 -30.43 -19.67
C VAL A 7 4.88 -29.94 -19.18
N THR A 8 4.92 -29.12 -18.12
CA THR A 8 6.16 -28.56 -17.56
C THR A 8 6.67 -29.31 -16.32
N ALA A 9 6.01 -30.39 -15.90
CA ALA A 9 6.37 -31.17 -14.72
C ALA A 9 7.80 -31.71 -14.76
N PHE A 10 8.36 -31.96 -15.96
CA PHE A 10 9.73 -32.42 -16.16
C PHE A 10 10.79 -31.44 -15.62
N LEU A 11 10.47 -30.14 -15.45
CA LEU A 11 11.40 -29.16 -14.87
C LEU A 11 11.65 -29.35 -13.38
N GLY A 12 10.83 -30.17 -12.71
CA GLY A 12 10.87 -30.40 -11.27
C GLY A 12 10.25 -29.24 -10.46
N GLN A 13 10.02 -29.50 -9.17
CA GLN A 13 9.43 -28.51 -8.26
C GLN A 13 10.46 -27.55 -7.66
N LYS A 14 11.74 -27.95 -7.58
CA LYS A 14 12.82 -27.18 -6.96
C LYS A 14 14.06 -27.27 -7.84
N GLY A 15 14.82 -26.18 -7.94
CA GLY A 15 16.04 -26.14 -8.75
C GLY A 15 16.74 -24.78 -8.69
N PRO A 16 18.01 -24.71 -9.09
CA PRO A 16 18.79 -23.46 -9.06
C PRO A 16 18.16 -22.36 -9.90
N TYR A 17 17.46 -22.70 -10.99
CA TYR A 17 16.69 -21.75 -11.78
C TYR A 17 15.55 -21.12 -10.97
N PHE A 18 14.75 -21.96 -10.29
CA PHE A 18 13.61 -21.50 -9.50
C PHE A 18 14.05 -20.69 -8.28
N TYR A 19 15.11 -21.09 -7.57
CA TYR A 19 15.63 -20.31 -6.43
C TYR A 19 16.16 -18.94 -6.86
N ARG A 20 16.96 -18.87 -7.93
CA ARG A 20 17.47 -17.58 -8.43
C ARG A 20 16.34 -16.66 -8.87
N THR A 21 15.37 -17.19 -9.63
CA THR A 21 14.20 -16.44 -10.07
C THR A 21 13.34 -15.97 -8.89
N PHE A 22 13.16 -16.83 -7.87
CA PHE A 22 12.45 -16.49 -6.63
C PHE A 22 13.08 -15.29 -5.90
N PHE A 23 14.38 -15.33 -5.59
CA PHE A 23 15.02 -14.24 -4.82
C PHE A 23 15.05 -12.92 -5.60
N LEU A 24 15.28 -12.98 -6.91
CA LEU A 24 15.30 -11.78 -7.75
C LEU A 24 13.93 -11.12 -7.87
N LEU A 25 12.87 -11.91 -8.12
CA LEU A 25 11.48 -11.43 -8.11
C LEU A 25 11.14 -10.76 -6.79
N ASN A 26 11.54 -11.39 -5.68
CA ASN A 26 11.30 -10.87 -4.35
C ASN A 26 12.06 -9.57 -4.04
N THR A 27 13.22 -9.34 -4.68
CA THR A 27 14.01 -8.11 -4.48
C THR A 27 13.25 -6.85 -4.94
N ILE A 28 12.39 -6.97 -5.96
CA ILE A 28 11.51 -5.86 -6.38
C ILE A 28 10.60 -5.41 -5.23
N PHE A 29 10.09 -6.35 -4.43
CA PHE A 29 9.17 -6.02 -3.34
C PHE A 29 9.86 -5.24 -2.23
N ILE A 30 11.18 -5.39 -2.07
CA ILE A 30 11.97 -4.54 -1.15
C ILE A 30 11.85 -3.07 -1.59
N SER A 31 12.08 -2.78 -2.88
CA SER A 31 11.89 -1.45 -3.47
C SER A 31 10.51 -0.87 -3.13
N THR A 32 9.46 -1.67 -3.37
CA THR A 32 8.08 -1.23 -3.15
C THR A 32 7.81 -0.87 -1.69
N GLY A 33 8.51 -1.48 -0.73
CA GLY A 33 8.41 -1.17 0.70
C GLY A 33 8.96 0.20 1.07
N PHE A 34 10.15 0.58 0.58
CA PHE A 34 10.73 1.91 0.82
C PHE A 34 9.87 3.01 0.20
N PHE A 35 9.49 2.83 -1.07
CA PHE A 35 8.79 3.85 -1.83
C PHE A 35 7.35 4.10 -1.36
N GLY A 36 6.75 3.14 -0.65
CA GLY A 36 5.41 3.30 -0.09
C GLY A 36 5.34 4.29 1.07
N LEU A 37 6.44 4.52 1.80
CA LEU A 37 6.39 5.21 3.11
C LEU A 37 7.49 6.26 3.33
N PHE A 38 8.32 6.56 2.32
CA PHE A 38 9.35 7.61 2.46
C PHE A 38 8.76 8.99 2.79
N ILE A 39 7.49 9.26 2.42
CA ILE A 39 6.81 10.52 2.70
C ILE A 39 6.72 10.83 4.20
N VAL A 40 6.74 9.80 5.06
CA VAL A 40 6.74 9.98 6.52
C VAL A 40 8.00 10.72 7.00
N PHE A 41 9.15 10.47 6.36
CA PHE A 41 10.41 11.14 6.67
C PHE A 41 10.55 12.46 5.92
N VAL A 42 10.18 12.47 4.64
CA VAL A 42 10.30 13.66 3.78
C VAL A 42 9.34 14.77 4.23
N GLY A 43 8.12 14.40 4.65
CA GLY A 43 7.06 15.30 5.14
C GLY A 43 6.98 15.42 6.66
N ALA A 44 8.05 15.04 7.38
CA ALA A 44 8.09 15.24 8.82
C ALA A 44 8.11 16.74 9.17
N THR A 45 7.37 17.14 10.20
CA THR A 45 7.33 18.52 10.68
C THR A 45 8.24 18.64 11.91
N PRO A 46 9.43 19.25 11.81
CA PRO A 46 10.25 19.49 12.99
C PRO A 46 9.62 20.57 13.89
N PRO A 47 10.01 20.63 15.17
CA PRO A 47 9.64 21.73 16.07
C PRO A 47 10.00 23.07 15.43
N HIS A 48 9.06 24.01 15.45
CA HIS A 48 9.19 25.28 14.74
C HIS A 48 8.55 26.41 15.51
N ASN A 49 9.16 27.58 15.34
CA ASN A 49 8.79 28.84 15.98
C ASN A 49 8.74 29.93 14.89
N CYS A 50 8.04 31.04 15.13
CA CYS A 50 8.07 32.16 14.19
C CYS A 50 9.52 32.67 14.01
N PHE A 51 9.91 32.99 12.78
CA PHE A 51 11.19 33.62 12.53
C PHE A 51 11.20 35.05 13.12
N ILE A 52 12.31 35.43 13.75
CA ILE A 52 12.47 36.75 14.37
C ILE A 52 13.59 37.47 13.61
N PRO A 53 13.29 38.52 12.82
CA PRO A 53 14.30 39.21 12.04
C PRO A 53 15.24 40.02 12.95
N ASP A 54 16.54 39.96 12.66
CA ASP A 54 17.59 40.70 13.39
C ASP A 54 17.59 42.22 13.11
N SER A 55 16.70 42.71 12.25
CA SER A 55 16.67 44.09 11.73
C SER A 55 16.17 45.17 12.72
N GLY A 56 16.22 44.91 14.03
CA GLY A 56 15.94 45.89 15.06
C GLY A 56 16.58 45.46 16.38
N ASN A 57 17.18 46.41 17.10
CA ASN A 57 17.83 46.20 18.41
C ASN A 57 16.81 45.76 19.49
N LEU A 58 16.22 44.56 19.36
CA LEU A 58 15.43 43.94 20.42
C LEU A 58 16.37 43.48 21.53
N SER A 59 16.01 43.81 22.76
CA SER A 59 16.65 43.23 23.94
C SER A 59 16.45 41.72 23.99
N GLN A 60 17.39 41.02 24.63
CA GLN A 60 17.34 39.55 24.73
C GLN A 60 16.13 39.05 25.54
N ALA A 61 15.63 39.88 26.49
CA ALA A 61 14.40 39.60 27.22
C ALA A 61 13.17 39.57 26.29
N TRP A 62 13.04 40.56 25.40
CA TRP A 62 11.95 40.57 24.42
C TRP A 62 12.09 39.49 23.36
N ARG A 63 13.32 39.10 22.96
CA ARG A 63 13.54 37.98 22.03
C ARG A 63 13.00 36.65 22.57
N ASN A 64 13.17 36.38 23.86
CA ASN A 64 12.68 35.15 24.49
C ASN A 64 11.17 35.18 24.79
N ALA A 65 10.59 36.37 24.95
CA ALA A 65 9.17 36.54 25.31
C ALA A 65 8.24 36.83 24.11
N ILE A 66 8.80 36.99 22.90
CA ILE A 66 8.02 37.42 21.72
C ILE A 66 7.01 36.36 21.24
N ILE A 67 7.29 35.09 21.54
CA ILE A 67 6.40 33.98 21.23
C ILE A 67 5.47 33.79 22.43
N PRO A 68 4.14 33.90 22.25
CA PRO A 68 3.19 33.74 23.35
C PRO A 68 3.18 32.28 23.83
N ILE A 69 3.09 32.10 25.15
CA ILE A 69 2.89 30.79 25.76
C ILE A 69 1.38 30.50 25.78
N VAL A 70 0.99 29.38 25.19
CA VAL A 70 -0.40 28.93 25.08
C VAL A 70 -0.56 27.64 25.88
N VAL A 71 -1.69 27.50 26.57
CA VAL A 71 -2.01 26.28 27.31
C VAL A 71 -2.70 25.31 26.35
N VAL A 72 -2.00 24.27 25.93
CA VAL A 72 -2.53 23.18 25.09
C VAL A 72 -2.62 21.92 25.93
N ASN A 73 -3.82 21.35 26.08
CA ASN A 73 -4.07 20.14 26.88
C ASN A 73 -3.55 20.21 28.34
N GLY A 74 -3.54 21.40 28.94
CA GLY A 74 -3.09 21.62 30.31
C GLY A 74 -1.57 21.77 30.48
N GLN A 75 -0.79 21.68 29.40
CA GLN A 75 0.64 21.99 29.40
C GLN A 75 0.89 23.37 28.78
N GLN A 76 1.86 24.09 29.34
CA GLN A 76 2.32 25.37 28.80
C GLN A 76 3.30 25.09 27.66
N GLU A 77 2.91 25.40 26.43
CA GLU A 77 3.76 25.30 25.24
C GLU A 77 3.88 26.68 24.56
N GLU A 78 4.99 26.92 23.88
CA GLU A 78 5.14 28.09 23.00
C GLU A 78 4.19 27.99 21.80
N SER A 79 3.62 29.12 21.38
CA SER A 79 2.80 29.18 20.16
C SER A 79 3.64 28.91 18.92
N LYS A 80 3.20 27.93 18.13
CA LYS A 80 3.88 27.52 16.88
C LYS A 80 3.55 28.42 15.68
N CYS A 81 2.46 29.19 15.77
CA CYS A 81 1.84 29.87 14.61
C CYS A 81 1.58 31.37 14.78
N SER A 82 1.78 31.91 15.98
CA SER A 82 1.60 33.33 16.26
C SER A 82 2.75 33.90 17.08
N ARG A 83 2.99 35.19 16.93
CA ARG A 83 3.94 35.97 17.74
C ARG A 83 3.32 37.32 18.10
N TYR A 84 3.85 38.02 19.09
CA TYR A 84 3.46 39.41 19.34
C TYR A 84 3.89 40.31 18.18
N ARG A 85 3.09 41.33 17.86
CA ARG A 85 3.36 42.26 16.75
C ARG A 85 4.71 42.93 16.93
N LEU A 86 5.61 42.71 15.96
CA LEU A 86 6.99 43.19 16.03
C LEU A 86 7.09 44.70 16.25
N ASP A 87 6.25 45.50 15.60
CA ASP A 87 6.31 46.96 15.68
C ASP A 87 6.03 47.48 17.10
N VAL A 88 5.06 46.85 17.78
CA VAL A 88 4.70 47.18 19.16
C VAL A 88 5.82 46.77 20.12
N VAL A 89 6.32 45.54 19.97
CA VAL A 89 7.41 45.00 20.78
C VAL A 89 8.70 45.80 20.62
N ARG A 90 9.01 46.26 19.40
CA ARG A 90 10.18 47.10 19.11
C ARG A 90 10.09 48.45 19.82
N ASN A 91 8.93 49.11 19.79
CA ASN A 91 8.72 50.38 20.48
C ASN A 91 8.88 50.21 22.00
N LEU A 92 8.27 49.16 22.57
CA LEU A 92 8.39 48.85 24.00
C LEU A 92 9.84 48.52 24.42
N SER A 93 10.56 47.76 23.60
CA SER A 93 11.97 47.46 23.84
C SER A 93 12.86 48.71 23.72
N ALA A 94 12.55 49.65 22.82
CA ALA A 94 13.29 50.91 22.68
C ALA A 94 13.08 51.84 23.88
N LEU A 95 11.90 51.78 24.51
CA LEU A 95 11.60 52.48 25.76
C LEU A 95 12.25 51.83 27.00
N GLY A 96 12.90 50.67 26.85
CA GLY A 96 13.58 49.98 27.94
C GLY A 96 12.68 49.15 28.86
N TYR A 97 11.42 48.93 28.48
CA TYR A 97 10.48 48.13 29.27
C TYR A 97 10.84 46.64 29.25
N ILE A 98 10.66 45.97 30.38
CA ILE A 98 10.92 44.54 30.55
C ILE A 98 9.61 43.75 30.39
N PRO A 99 9.58 42.70 29.53
CA PRO A 99 8.38 41.89 29.33
C PRO A 99 7.97 41.16 30.61
N GLY A 100 6.67 41.18 30.95
CA GLY A 100 6.11 40.49 32.12
C GLY A 100 6.26 41.23 33.46
N LEU A 101 7.15 42.23 33.53
CA LEU A 101 7.29 43.12 34.70
C LEU A 101 6.61 44.46 34.46
N ASP A 102 7.04 45.18 33.42
CA ASP A 102 6.52 46.52 33.10
C ASP A 102 5.33 46.47 32.13
N VAL A 103 5.24 45.39 31.34
CA VAL A 103 4.21 45.19 30.33
C VAL A 103 3.55 43.84 30.52
N ASN A 104 2.22 43.86 30.65
CA ASN A 104 1.43 42.63 30.66
C ASN A 104 1.32 42.07 29.22
N LEU A 105 1.99 40.95 28.98
CA LEU A 105 2.10 40.29 27.69
C LEU A 105 0.74 39.89 27.09
N THR A 106 -0.25 39.59 27.93
CA THR A 106 -1.61 39.21 27.46
C THR A 106 -2.35 40.34 26.75
N GLY A 107 -1.97 41.60 27.00
CA GLY A 107 -2.56 42.79 26.37
C GLY A 107 -1.88 43.22 25.07
N VAL A 108 -0.78 42.56 24.67
CA VAL A 108 -0.05 42.91 23.46
C VAL A 108 -0.70 42.24 22.25
N GLU A 109 -0.95 43.01 21.20
CA GLU A 109 -1.54 42.50 19.97
C GLU A 109 -0.66 41.41 19.33
N GLN A 110 -1.28 40.30 18.93
CA GLN A 110 -0.63 39.20 18.24
C GLN A 110 -0.77 39.32 16.73
N GLU A 111 0.21 38.80 16.01
CA GLU A 111 0.22 38.64 14.55
C GLU A 111 0.63 37.21 14.17
N ARG A 112 0.35 36.83 12.93
CA ARG A 112 0.84 35.56 12.35
C ARG A 112 2.33 35.68 12.03
N CYS A 113 3.02 34.54 11.88
CA CYS A 113 4.42 34.52 11.45
C CYS A 113 4.56 34.99 9.98
N VAL A 114 4.56 36.30 9.75
CA VAL A 114 4.64 36.90 8.39
C VAL A 114 6.05 36.81 7.78
N ASP A 115 7.09 36.78 8.62
CA ASP A 115 8.49 36.73 8.18
C ASP A 115 9.02 35.29 8.00
N GLY A 116 8.13 34.30 8.01
CA GLY A 116 8.49 32.88 7.91
C GLY A 116 8.73 32.20 9.27
N TRP A 117 9.36 31.04 9.23
CA TRP A 117 9.55 30.15 10.39
C TRP A 117 11.01 29.77 10.61
N SER A 118 11.35 29.55 11.88
CA SER A 118 12.61 28.94 12.29
C SER A 118 12.36 27.52 12.74
N TYR A 119 13.03 26.57 12.11
CA TYR A 119 12.87 25.14 12.36
C TYR A 119 14.07 24.58 13.12
N SER A 120 13.82 23.74 14.13
CA SER A 120 14.88 22.99 14.80
C SER A 120 15.54 22.00 13.83
N LYS A 121 16.88 21.94 13.88
CA LYS A 121 17.72 21.07 13.06
C LYS A 121 18.26 19.85 13.82
N ASP A 122 17.71 19.54 15.00
CA ASP A 122 18.22 18.47 15.87
C ASP A 122 18.04 17.08 15.22
N ILE A 123 16.88 16.85 14.60
CA ILE A 123 16.51 15.57 13.98
C ILE A 123 16.67 15.62 12.46
N TYR A 124 16.09 16.63 11.81
CA TYR A 124 16.07 16.78 10.36
C TYR A 124 16.84 18.03 9.95
N GLN A 125 17.63 17.96 8.88
CA GLN A 125 18.31 19.14 8.32
C GLN A 125 17.41 19.92 7.37
N SER A 126 16.67 19.20 6.53
CA SER A 126 15.69 19.77 5.61
C SER A 126 14.62 18.73 5.25
N THR A 127 13.37 19.20 5.15
CA THR A 127 12.16 18.45 4.79
C THR A 127 11.34 19.27 3.79
N ILE A 128 10.33 18.67 3.14
CA ILE A 128 9.41 19.44 2.28
C ILE A 128 8.61 20.48 3.08
N VAL A 129 8.42 20.25 4.38
CA VAL A 129 7.71 21.17 5.27
C VAL A 129 8.55 22.40 5.57
N THR A 130 9.84 22.21 5.83
CA THR A 130 10.78 23.31 6.14
C THR A 130 11.18 24.12 4.91
N GLU A 131 11.07 23.54 3.71
CA GLU A 131 11.49 24.22 2.47
C GLU A 131 10.37 25.06 1.85
N TRP A 132 9.10 24.65 2.02
CA TRP A 132 7.94 25.36 1.49
C TRP A 132 6.99 25.88 2.57
N ASP A 133 7.47 25.95 3.82
CA ASP A 133 6.73 26.46 4.98
C ASP A 133 5.30 25.89 5.10
N LEU A 134 5.19 24.56 5.09
CA LEU A 134 3.91 23.83 5.10
C LEU A 134 3.31 23.67 6.50
N VAL A 135 3.38 24.73 7.31
CA VAL A 135 2.89 24.75 8.69
C VAL A 135 1.70 25.70 8.85
N CYS A 136 0.98 25.60 9.97
CA CYS A 136 -0.14 26.49 10.32
C CYS A 136 -1.23 26.54 9.22
N ASP A 137 -1.44 27.68 8.55
CA ASP A 137 -2.45 27.82 7.49
C ASP A 137 -2.25 26.82 6.32
N ASN A 138 -1.01 26.37 6.09
CA ASN A 138 -0.64 25.45 5.03
C ASN A 138 -0.49 23.99 5.50
N GLU A 139 -0.81 23.67 6.75
CA GLU A 139 -0.60 22.33 7.33
C GLU A 139 -1.34 21.22 6.56
N TRP A 140 -2.50 21.54 5.98
CA TRP A 140 -3.30 20.61 5.15
C TRP A 140 -2.58 20.13 3.88
N LYS A 141 -1.54 20.84 3.42
CA LYS A 141 -0.78 20.47 2.21
C LYS A 141 0.03 19.18 2.38
N THR A 142 0.46 18.87 3.61
CA THR A 142 1.20 17.65 3.93
C THR A 142 0.37 16.36 3.79
N PRO A 143 -0.83 16.24 4.40
CA PRO A 143 -1.71 15.09 4.18
C PRO A 143 -2.26 15.04 2.74
N PHE A 144 -2.44 16.20 2.09
CA PHE A 144 -2.78 16.24 0.67
C PHE A 144 -1.69 15.61 -0.20
N ALA A 145 -0.42 15.98 0.02
CA ALA A 145 0.71 15.38 -0.70
C ALA A 145 0.77 13.86 -0.49
N SER A 146 0.55 13.37 0.74
CA SER A 146 0.46 11.92 1.01
C SER A 146 -0.66 11.24 0.21
N SER A 147 -1.78 11.93 0.02
CA SER A 147 -2.94 11.42 -0.72
C SER A 147 -2.68 11.28 -2.22
N THR A 148 -1.82 12.12 -2.82
CA THR A 148 -1.53 12.06 -4.26
C THR A 148 -0.82 10.76 -4.67
N LEU A 149 -0.01 10.17 -3.78
CA LEU A 149 0.56 8.83 -3.97
C LEU A 149 -0.53 7.77 -4.12
N PHE A 150 -1.55 7.80 -3.26
CA PHE A 150 -2.65 6.83 -3.27
C PHE A 150 -3.60 7.03 -4.46
N VAL A 151 -3.78 8.27 -4.92
CA VAL A 151 -4.42 8.55 -6.23
C VAL A 151 -3.62 7.90 -7.36
N GLY A 152 -2.29 8.02 -7.32
CA GLY A 152 -1.38 7.30 -8.20
C GLY A 152 -1.59 5.78 -8.15
N PHE A 153 -1.72 5.19 -6.96
CA PHE A 153 -2.00 3.76 -6.79
C PHE A 153 -3.32 3.33 -7.44
N LEU A 154 -4.36 4.15 -7.33
CA LEU A 154 -5.64 3.87 -7.96
C LEU A 154 -5.50 3.82 -9.48
N ILE A 155 -4.95 4.89 -10.08
CA ILE A 155 -4.76 5.01 -11.53
C ILE A 155 -3.85 3.90 -12.05
N GLY A 156 -2.72 3.68 -11.39
CA GLY A 156 -1.74 2.67 -11.77
C GLY A 156 -2.33 1.26 -11.76
N SER A 157 -3.15 0.91 -10.77
CA SER A 157 -3.75 -0.43 -10.69
C SER A 157 -4.74 -0.74 -11.82
N LEU A 158 -5.45 0.27 -12.33
CA LEU A 158 -6.39 0.12 -13.45
C LEU A 158 -5.64 -0.06 -14.78
N VAL A 159 -4.56 0.72 -14.98
CA VAL A 159 -3.82 0.75 -16.24
C VAL A 159 -2.82 -0.41 -16.33
N SER A 160 -2.17 -0.78 -15.21
CA SER A 160 -1.09 -1.77 -15.21
C SER A 160 -1.53 -3.15 -15.67
N GLY A 161 -2.74 -3.60 -15.29
CA GLY A 161 -3.27 -4.90 -15.71
C GLY A 161 -3.37 -5.00 -17.23
N GLN A 162 -4.03 -4.02 -17.86
CA GLN A 162 -4.22 -3.94 -19.31
C GLN A 162 -2.90 -3.84 -20.07
N LEU A 163 -1.97 -3.00 -19.59
CA LEU A 163 -0.63 -2.89 -20.18
C LEU A 163 0.13 -4.22 -20.11
N SER A 164 0.03 -4.88 -18.97
CA SER A 164 0.77 -6.12 -18.66
C SER A 164 0.25 -7.30 -19.49
N ASP A 165 -1.05 -7.33 -19.78
CA ASP A 165 -1.67 -8.31 -20.68
C ASP A 165 -1.26 -8.06 -22.14
N ARG A 166 -1.26 -6.79 -22.59
CA ARG A 166 -1.00 -6.41 -23.99
C ARG A 166 0.47 -6.45 -24.40
N PHE A 167 1.34 -5.86 -23.58
CA PHE A 167 2.77 -5.73 -23.89
C PHE A 167 3.62 -6.86 -23.28
N GLY A 168 3.03 -7.61 -22.34
CA GLY A 168 3.69 -8.68 -21.60
C GLY A 168 4.29 -8.20 -20.28
N ARG A 169 4.20 -9.07 -19.26
CA ARG A 169 4.60 -8.82 -17.86
C ARG A 169 5.99 -8.19 -17.70
N LYS A 170 7.01 -8.73 -18.36
CA LYS A 170 8.40 -8.29 -18.23
C LYS A 170 8.60 -6.84 -18.69
N LYS A 171 8.06 -6.48 -19.86
CA LYS A 171 8.22 -5.12 -20.42
C LYS A 171 7.59 -4.08 -19.51
N VAL A 172 6.43 -4.41 -18.93
CA VAL A 172 5.75 -3.52 -17.98
C VAL A 172 6.53 -3.38 -16.67
N ILE A 173 7.16 -4.44 -16.17
CA ILE A 173 8.05 -4.34 -14.99
C ILE A 173 9.21 -3.38 -15.25
N PHE A 174 9.95 -3.56 -16.36
CA PHE A 174 11.08 -2.68 -16.69
C PHE A 174 10.64 -1.25 -16.99
N GLY A 175 9.51 -1.07 -17.68
CA GLY A 175 8.93 0.25 -17.92
C GLY A 175 8.52 0.94 -16.62
N SER A 176 7.94 0.20 -15.67
CA SER A 176 7.54 0.73 -14.36
C SER A 176 8.75 1.05 -13.48
N LEU A 177 9.81 0.24 -13.52
CA LEU A 177 11.08 0.53 -12.84
C LEU A 177 11.75 1.80 -13.38
N ALA A 178 11.79 1.95 -14.71
CA ALA A 178 12.35 3.15 -15.35
C ALA A 178 11.50 4.39 -15.04
N ALA A 179 10.17 4.27 -15.11
CA ALA A 179 9.26 5.36 -14.73
C ALA A 179 9.44 5.74 -13.26
N GLN A 180 9.55 4.77 -12.36
CA GLN A 180 9.79 5.03 -10.94
C GLN A 180 11.13 5.74 -10.71
N LEU A 181 12.22 5.26 -11.33
CA LEU A 181 13.54 5.89 -11.26
C LEU A 181 13.48 7.36 -11.68
N VAL A 182 12.92 7.63 -12.86
CA VAL A 182 12.85 8.96 -13.44
C VAL A 182 11.95 9.87 -12.60
N SER A 183 10.77 9.40 -12.20
CA SER A 183 9.83 10.20 -11.41
C SER A 183 10.40 10.57 -10.04
N VAL A 184 11.08 9.65 -9.33
CA VAL A 184 11.70 9.93 -8.04
C VAL A 184 12.90 10.87 -8.19
N LEU A 185 13.73 10.65 -9.22
CA LEU A 185 14.89 11.50 -9.45
C LEU A 185 14.47 12.94 -9.77
N ILE A 186 13.48 13.14 -10.65
CA ILE A 186 12.93 14.47 -10.93
C ILE A 186 12.27 15.05 -9.67
N GLN A 187 11.60 14.22 -8.87
CA GLN A 187 10.99 14.66 -7.61
C GLN A 187 12.03 15.19 -6.61
N ALA A 188 13.23 14.62 -6.56
CA ALA A 188 14.31 15.13 -5.71
C ALA A 188 14.75 16.56 -6.07
N PHE A 189 14.50 17.00 -7.30
CA PHE A 189 14.80 18.34 -7.80
C PHE A 189 13.56 19.23 -7.95
N SER A 190 12.41 18.84 -7.40
CA SER A 190 11.18 19.63 -7.52
C SER A 190 11.38 21.03 -6.92
N PRO A 191 11.07 22.12 -7.66
CA PRO A 191 11.22 23.49 -7.16
C PRO A 191 10.01 23.94 -6.32
N SER A 192 8.83 23.34 -6.56
CA SER A 192 7.60 23.71 -5.88
C SER A 192 6.82 22.48 -5.39
N TRP A 193 5.94 22.71 -4.42
CA TRP A 193 5.09 21.69 -3.82
C TRP A 193 4.12 21.05 -4.82
N GLU A 194 3.63 21.79 -5.80
CA GLU A 194 2.72 21.30 -6.83
C GLU A 194 3.41 20.28 -7.75
N VAL A 195 4.62 20.61 -8.20
CA VAL A 195 5.44 19.72 -9.02
C VAL A 195 5.78 18.45 -8.25
N PHE A 196 6.10 18.58 -6.95
CA PHE A 196 6.32 17.44 -6.07
C PHE A 196 5.10 16.51 -6.03
N CYS A 197 3.90 17.07 -5.83
CA CYS A 197 2.65 16.30 -5.74
C CYS A 197 2.32 15.56 -7.04
N ILE A 198 2.51 16.20 -8.19
CA ILE A 198 2.27 15.59 -9.52
C ILE A 198 3.24 14.43 -9.74
N LEU A 199 4.54 14.64 -9.48
CA LEU A 199 5.53 13.58 -9.60
C LEU A 199 5.25 12.44 -8.63
N PHE A 200 4.78 12.76 -7.42
CA PHE A 200 4.46 11.75 -6.42
C PHE A 200 3.32 10.82 -6.84
N MET A 201 2.33 11.36 -7.56
CA MET A 201 1.28 10.56 -8.19
C MET A 201 1.85 9.57 -9.22
N PHE A 202 2.82 9.99 -10.04
CA PHE A 202 3.50 9.08 -10.99
C PHE A 202 4.38 8.03 -10.30
N VAL A 203 5.04 8.40 -9.19
CA VAL A 203 5.75 7.43 -8.33
C VAL A 203 4.77 6.38 -7.83
N GLY A 204 3.59 6.80 -7.37
CA GLY A 204 2.52 5.91 -6.94
C GLY A 204 2.09 4.95 -8.05
N ALA A 205 1.72 5.49 -9.21
CA ALA A 205 1.27 4.69 -10.35
C ALA A 205 2.33 3.67 -10.81
N SER A 206 3.60 4.06 -10.81
CA SER A 206 4.72 3.18 -11.18
C SER A 206 4.95 2.08 -10.14
N GLN A 207 4.85 2.42 -8.85
CA GLN A 207 5.06 1.47 -7.75
C GLN A 207 3.99 0.38 -7.74
N ILE A 208 2.71 0.73 -7.90
CA ILE A 208 1.63 -0.27 -7.91
C ILE A 208 1.68 -1.16 -9.16
N SER A 209 2.04 -0.57 -10.31
CA SER A 209 2.21 -1.30 -11.56
C SER A 209 3.34 -2.32 -11.46
N LEU A 210 4.45 -1.92 -10.84
CA LEU A 210 5.58 -2.78 -10.53
C LEU A 210 5.18 -3.93 -9.61
N TYR A 211 4.45 -3.63 -8.51
CA TYR A 211 3.98 -4.64 -7.57
C TYR A 211 3.09 -5.69 -8.24
N ILE A 212 2.04 -5.26 -8.95
CA ILE A 212 1.07 -6.17 -9.61
C ILE A 212 1.77 -7.00 -10.68
N SER A 213 2.55 -6.38 -11.55
CA SER A 213 3.20 -7.09 -12.65
C SER A 213 4.27 -8.08 -12.17
N ALA A 214 5.04 -7.73 -11.14
CA ALA A 214 6.01 -8.64 -10.53
C ALA A 214 5.34 -9.82 -9.81
N PHE A 215 4.23 -9.56 -9.10
CA PHE A 215 3.45 -10.60 -8.45
C PHE A 215 2.91 -11.62 -9.46
N VAL A 216 2.26 -11.14 -10.53
CA VAL A 216 1.71 -11.99 -11.59
C VAL A 216 2.83 -12.79 -12.29
N LEU A 217 3.93 -12.14 -12.66
CA LEU A 217 5.08 -12.82 -13.28
C LEU A 217 5.62 -13.95 -12.38
N GLY A 218 5.70 -13.73 -11.07
CA GLY A 218 6.13 -14.77 -10.13
C GLY A 218 5.18 -15.97 -10.10
N THR A 219 3.87 -15.74 -10.20
CA THR A 219 2.88 -16.83 -10.26
C THR A 219 2.88 -17.62 -11.57
N GLU A 220 3.38 -17.02 -12.65
CA GLU A 220 3.42 -17.64 -13.98
C GLU A 220 4.75 -18.36 -14.27
N VAL A 221 5.86 -17.95 -13.65
CA VAL A 221 7.22 -18.49 -13.91
C VAL A 221 7.67 -19.52 -12.88
N LEU A 222 7.21 -19.41 -11.63
CA LEU A 222 7.62 -20.33 -10.57
C LEU A 222 6.86 -21.65 -10.65
N SER A 223 7.53 -22.74 -10.26
CA SER A 223 6.92 -24.05 -10.05
C SER A 223 5.84 -23.99 -8.97
N LYS A 224 4.90 -24.95 -8.98
CA LYS A 224 3.77 -25.02 -8.04
C LYS A 224 4.18 -24.81 -6.57
N SER A 225 5.17 -25.56 -6.09
CA SER A 225 5.64 -25.45 -4.70
C SER A 225 6.31 -24.10 -4.39
N MET A 226 7.13 -23.57 -5.30
CA MET A 226 7.83 -22.30 -5.08
C MET A 226 6.89 -21.09 -5.23
N ARG A 227 5.88 -21.18 -6.10
CA ARG A 227 4.82 -20.18 -6.27
C ARG A 227 4.01 -20.01 -5.00
N GLU A 228 3.67 -21.09 -4.31
CA GLU A 228 2.97 -21.04 -3.03
C GLU A 228 3.80 -20.28 -1.98
N VAL A 229 5.08 -20.61 -1.83
CA VAL A 229 5.98 -19.88 -0.91
C VAL A 229 6.15 -18.42 -1.31
N PHE A 230 6.22 -18.13 -2.61
CA PHE A 230 6.39 -16.77 -3.14
C PHE A 230 5.20 -15.87 -2.80
N THR A 231 3.99 -16.37 -3.06
CA THR A 231 2.74 -15.62 -2.86
C THR A 231 2.38 -15.44 -1.38
N THR A 232 2.70 -16.42 -0.53
CA THR A 232 2.33 -16.40 0.89
C THR A 232 3.36 -15.71 1.77
N LEU A 233 4.65 -15.94 1.52
CA LEU A 233 5.72 -15.52 2.42
C LEU A 233 6.72 -14.60 1.72
N GLY A 234 7.15 -14.94 0.51
CA GLY A 234 8.20 -14.23 -0.22
C GLY A 234 7.91 -12.74 -0.37
N ALA A 235 6.83 -12.40 -1.09
CA ALA A 235 6.54 -11.01 -1.46
C ALA A 235 6.32 -10.11 -0.23
N PHE A 236 5.58 -10.60 0.77
CA PHE A 236 5.29 -9.84 1.99
C PHE A 236 6.52 -9.67 2.89
N LEU A 237 7.34 -10.71 3.08
CA LEU A 237 8.56 -10.57 3.88
C LEU A 237 9.53 -9.57 3.26
N HIS A 238 9.71 -9.59 1.94
CA HIS A 238 10.63 -8.66 1.27
C HIS A 238 10.11 -7.22 1.30
N TYR A 239 8.79 -7.03 1.21
CA TYR A 239 8.17 -5.73 1.48
C TYR A 239 8.48 -5.24 2.90
N CYS A 240 8.36 -6.12 3.90
CA CYS A 240 8.70 -5.81 5.30
C CYS A 240 10.19 -5.49 5.48
N ILE A 241 11.09 -6.20 4.79
CA ILE A 241 12.52 -5.90 4.81
C ILE A 241 12.74 -4.46 4.34
N GLY A 242 12.17 -4.09 3.18
CA GLY A 242 12.25 -2.72 2.65
C GLY A 242 11.72 -1.69 3.65
N TYR A 243 10.58 -1.98 4.26
CA TYR A 243 9.99 -1.14 5.29
C TYR A 243 10.90 -0.95 6.51
N MET A 244 11.53 -2.01 7.00
CA MET A 244 12.42 -1.97 8.17
C MET A 244 13.74 -1.26 7.86
N THR A 245 14.22 -1.32 6.62
CA THR A 245 15.46 -0.65 6.21
C THR A 245 15.30 0.84 5.91
N LEU A 246 14.09 1.31 5.57
CA LEU A 246 13.83 2.73 5.27
C LEU A 246 14.22 3.68 6.43
N PRO A 247 13.82 3.44 7.70
CA PRO A 247 14.22 4.30 8.82
C PRO A 247 15.74 4.39 9.01
N TRP A 248 16.50 3.31 8.74
CA TRP A 248 17.96 3.33 8.84
C TRP A 248 18.58 4.26 7.79
N ILE A 249 18.06 4.22 6.57
CA ILE A 249 18.49 5.12 5.48
C ILE A 249 18.13 6.57 5.83
N ALA A 250 16.91 6.82 6.33
CA ALA A 250 16.47 8.15 6.74
C ALA A 250 17.24 8.69 7.96
N TYR A 251 17.66 7.82 8.89
CA TYR A 251 18.49 8.23 10.02
C TYR A 251 19.89 8.67 9.59
N ALA A 252 20.47 7.97 8.60
CA ALA A 252 21.75 8.35 8.00
C ALA A 252 21.63 9.62 7.14
N MET A 253 20.49 9.80 6.46
CA MET A 253 20.26 10.87 5.48
C MET A 253 19.13 11.79 5.94
N ARG A 254 19.52 12.88 6.61
CA ARG A 254 18.59 13.84 7.25
C ARG A 254 18.11 14.96 6.32
N GLU A 255 18.54 14.95 5.06
CA GLU A 255 18.09 15.86 4.01
C GLU A 255 17.18 15.12 3.03
N TRP A 256 16.00 15.65 2.79
CA TRP A 256 14.99 14.98 1.96
C TRP A 256 15.40 14.80 0.49
N ARG A 257 16.10 15.77 -0.11
CA ARG A 257 16.56 15.69 -1.51
C ARG A 257 17.57 14.55 -1.69
N THR A 258 18.57 14.50 -0.80
CA THR A 258 19.59 13.45 -0.78
C THR A 258 18.99 12.07 -0.51
N LEU A 259 18.01 11.98 0.39
CA LEU A 259 17.24 10.75 0.64
C LEU A 259 16.57 10.24 -0.65
N LEU A 260 15.88 11.10 -1.40
CA LEU A 260 15.23 10.71 -2.67
C LEU A 260 16.23 10.29 -3.75
N ILE A 261 17.37 10.97 -3.87
CA ILE A 261 18.43 10.59 -4.81
C ILE A 261 18.94 9.18 -4.50
N ILE A 262 19.21 8.88 -3.22
CA ILE A 262 19.65 7.55 -2.81
C ILE A 262 18.58 6.50 -3.06
N LEU A 263 17.32 6.78 -2.74
CA LEU A 263 16.21 5.87 -3.04
C LEU A 263 16.09 5.62 -4.55
N SER A 264 16.28 6.64 -5.39
CA SER A 264 16.28 6.49 -6.86
C SER A 264 17.40 5.57 -7.37
N SER A 265 18.53 5.47 -6.66
CA SER A 265 19.63 4.58 -7.05
C SER A 265 19.29 3.08 -6.91
N VAL A 266 18.31 2.74 -6.06
CA VAL A 266 17.93 1.34 -5.76
C VAL A 266 17.41 0.60 -7.01
N PRO A 267 16.46 1.14 -7.80
CA PRO A 267 16.10 0.60 -9.11
C PRO A 267 17.27 0.39 -10.07
N VAL A 268 18.28 1.27 -10.07
CA VAL A 268 19.43 1.19 -10.99
C VAL A 268 20.27 -0.06 -10.72
N VAL A 269 20.44 -0.44 -9.45
CA VAL A 269 21.16 -1.67 -9.06
C VAL A 269 20.39 -2.92 -9.53
N TYR A 270 19.06 -2.87 -9.59
CA TYR A 270 18.23 -3.99 -9.99
C TYR A 270 18.23 -4.24 -11.50
N ILE A 271 18.38 -3.21 -12.33
CA ILE A 271 18.34 -3.36 -13.80
C ILE A 271 19.41 -4.35 -14.32
N PRO A 272 20.70 -4.29 -13.94
CA PRO A 272 21.72 -5.27 -14.33
C PRO A 272 21.48 -6.67 -13.75
N LEU A 273 21.07 -6.76 -12.48
CA LEU A 273 20.77 -8.03 -11.80
C LEU A 273 19.64 -8.79 -12.53
N TRP A 274 18.63 -8.04 -12.99
CA TRP A 274 17.50 -8.56 -13.76
C TRP A 274 17.85 -8.87 -15.21
N TRP A 275 18.72 -8.06 -15.83
CA TRP A 275 19.23 -8.32 -17.18
C TRP A 275 19.98 -9.66 -17.26
N TYR A 276 20.78 -10.01 -16.24
CA TYR A 276 21.55 -11.26 -16.29
C TYR A 276 20.69 -12.53 -16.13
N VAL A 277 19.62 -12.51 -15.32
CA VAL A 277 18.87 -13.73 -14.98
C VAL A 277 17.50 -13.84 -15.68
N LEU A 278 16.82 -12.72 -15.92
CA LEU A 278 15.46 -12.64 -16.49
C LEU A 278 15.42 -12.11 -17.93
N SER A 279 16.56 -11.67 -18.50
CA SER A 279 16.58 -11.21 -19.91
C SER A 279 16.05 -12.27 -20.89
N LYS A 280 16.09 -13.56 -20.55
CA LYS A 280 15.52 -14.62 -21.41
C LYS A 280 14.07 -15.03 -21.15
N ASN A 281 13.47 -14.73 -19.98
CA ASN A 281 12.22 -15.40 -19.60
C ASN A 281 11.05 -14.42 -19.48
N GLN A 282 10.42 -14.16 -20.62
CA GLN A 282 9.00 -13.76 -20.61
C GLN A 282 8.20 -14.93 -20.02
N SER A 283 7.03 -14.65 -19.42
CA SER A 283 6.12 -15.70 -18.94
C SER A 283 5.86 -16.71 -20.07
N PRO A 284 6.25 -17.99 -19.92
CA PRO A 284 6.05 -18.97 -20.98
C PRO A 284 4.57 -19.32 -21.13
N ARG A 285 3.78 -19.21 -20.05
CA ARG A 285 2.31 -19.28 -20.09
C ARG A 285 1.70 -18.17 -20.96
N TRP A 286 2.15 -16.93 -20.78
CA TRP A 286 1.69 -15.80 -21.59
C TRP A 286 2.10 -15.98 -23.06
N LEU A 287 3.34 -16.37 -23.34
CA LEU A 287 3.81 -16.62 -24.71
C LEU A 287 2.99 -17.71 -25.41
N TYR A 288 2.71 -18.81 -24.70
CA TYR A 288 1.86 -19.88 -25.21
C TYR A 288 0.44 -19.38 -25.51
N SER A 289 -0.16 -18.58 -24.60
CA SER A 289 -1.48 -17.98 -24.83
C SER A 289 -1.54 -17.00 -26.01
N GLN A 290 -0.40 -16.40 -26.38
CA GLN A 290 -0.25 -15.49 -27.52
C GLN A 290 0.13 -16.21 -28.82
N GLY A 291 0.18 -17.55 -28.84
CA GLY A 291 0.56 -18.34 -30.02
C GLY A 291 2.06 -18.34 -30.33
N ARG A 292 2.91 -17.79 -29.45
CA ARG A 292 4.38 -17.73 -29.62
C ARG A 292 5.03 -18.98 -29.02
N VAL A 293 4.68 -20.15 -29.56
CA VAL A 293 5.03 -21.46 -29.00
C VAL A 293 6.54 -21.71 -29.03
N GLU A 294 7.23 -21.37 -30.12
CA GLU A 294 8.68 -21.55 -30.26
C GLU A 294 9.48 -20.80 -29.18
N GLU A 295 9.07 -19.57 -28.86
CA GLU A 295 9.70 -18.78 -27.81
C GLU A 295 9.43 -19.36 -26.42
N ALA A 296 8.21 -19.84 -26.19
CA ALA A 296 7.86 -20.51 -24.93
C ALA A 296 8.68 -21.80 -24.74
N GLU A 297 8.84 -22.61 -25.79
CA GLU A 297 9.68 -23.80 -25.75
C GLU A 297 11.16 -23.48 -25.52
N ALA A 298 11.69 -22.45 -26.19
CA ALA A 298 13.09 -22.03 -26.02
C ALA A 298 13.39 -21.65 -24.56
N ILE A 299 12.44 -20.98 -23.89
CA ILE A 299 12.53 -20.62 -22.47
C ILE A 299 12.49 -21.86 -21.58
N LEU A 300 11.56 -22.79 -21.84
CA LEU A 300 11.46 -24.03 -21.06
C LEU A 300 12.69 -24.92 -21.22
N ARG A 301 13.28 -24.99 -22.42
CA ARG A 301 14.55 -25.70 -22.67
C ARG A 301 15.74 -25.04 -21.96
N ASP A 302 15.80 -23.71 -21.90
CA ASP A 302 16.84 -23.01 -21.11
C ASP A 302 16.67 -23.25 -19.60
N ALA A 303 15.44 -23.24 -19.11
CA ALA A 303 15.13 -23.59 -17.72
C ALA A 303 15.56 -25.02 -17.38
N ALA A 304 15.30 -25.97 -18.28
CA ALA A 304 15.73 -27.37 -18.15
C ALA A 304 17.27 -27.48 -18.09
N ARG A 305 17.97 -26.78 -18.99
CA ARG A 305 19.44 -26.72 -19.02
C ARG A 305 20.03 -26.19 -17.70
N ARG A 306 19.43 -25.13 -17.15
CA ARG A 306 19.87 -24.54 -15.86
C ARG A 306 19.55 -25.43 -14.66
N ASN A 307 18.43 -26.15 -14.69
CA ASN A 307 18.09 -27.15 -13.68
C ASN A 307 18.82 -28.48 -13.87
N ARG A 308 19.64 -28.62 -14.93
CA ARG A 308 20.36 -29.85 -15.30
C ARG A 308 19.40 -31.03 -15.53
N VAL A 309 18.24 -30.76 -16.13
CA VAL A 309 17.25 -31.77 -16.50
C VAL A 309 17.13 -31.81 -18.03
N THR A 310 16.96 -33.01 -18.59
CA THR A 310 16.72 -33.24 -20.02
C THR A 310 15.29 -32.86 -20.39
N ALA A 311 15.12 -31.96 -21.37
CA ALA A 311 13.82 -31.59 -21.91
C ALA A 311 13.37 -32.57 -23.01
N PRO A 312 12.06 -32.89 -23.11
CA PRO A 312 11.53 -33.67 -24.23
C PRO A 312 11.66 -32.93 -25.57
N GLU A 313 11.67 -33.66 -26.70
CA GLU A 313 11.89 -33.10 -28.04
C GLU A 313 10.76 -32.19 -28.53
N VAL A 314 9.51 -32.48 -28.11
CA VAL A 314 8.32 -31.66 -28.37
C VAL A 314 7.65 -31.41 -27.01
N ILE A 315 7.57 -30.15 -26.58
CA ILE A 315 7.01 -29.79 -25.27
C ILE A 315 5.49 -29.58 -25.43
N PHE A 316 5.06 -28.83 -26.44
CA PHE A 316 3.65 -28.63 -26.71
C PHE A 316 3.22 -29.45 -27.94
N LYS A 317 2.31 -30.41 -27.75
CA LYS A 317 1.68 -31.15 -28.86
C LYS A 317 0.44 -30.40 -29.34
N ASP A 318 0.34 -30.14 -30.64
CA ASP A 318 -0.91 -29.71 -31.27
C ASP A 318 -1.91 -30.87 -31.20
N THR A 319 -3.04 -30.68 -30.52
CA THR A 319 -4.12 -31.68 -30.49
C THR A 319 -5.43 -30.99 -30.85
N GLU A 320 -6.10 -31.49 -31.90
CA GLU A 320 -7.47 -31.17 -32.25
C GLU A 320 -8.46 -31.69 -31.19
N ASP A 321 -9.45 -30.85 -30.95
CA ASP A 321 -10.74 -31.06 -30.31
C ASP A 321 -10.88 -31.36 -28.80
N GLY A 322 -11.98 -30.82 -28.27
CA GLY A 322 -12.24 -30.57 -26.87
C GLY A 322 -12.71 -31.75 -26.04
N SER A 323 -12.26 -31.77 -24.80
CA SER A 323 -13.09 -32.01 -23.63
C SER A 323 -12.34 -31.50 -22.39
N LYS A 324 -13.04 -30.74 -21.53
CA LYS A 324 -12.52 -30.31 -20.23
C LYS A 324 -12.57 -31.50 -19.27
N PRO A 325 -11.50 -31.78 -18.51
CA PRO A 325 -11.62 -32.34 -17.19
C PRO A 325 -11.47 -31.21 -16.16
N LEU A 326 -12.55 -30.93 -15.43
CA LEU A 326 -12.46 -30.35 -14.09
C LEU A 326 -11.67 -31.34 -13.24
N THR A 327 -10.43 -31.00 -12.87
CA THR A 327 -9.83 -31.49 -11.62
C THR A 327 -8.56 -30.70 -11.34
N GLU A 328 -8.71 -29.54 -10.72
CA GLU A 328 -7.63 -28.89 -9.99
C GLU A 328 -7.32 -29.71 -8.74
N VAL A 329 -6.26 -30.52 -8.83
CA VAL A 329 -5.52 -31.11 -7.70
C VAL A 329 -4.19 -30.32 -7.61
N PRO A 330 -3.31 -30.47 -6.61
CA PRO A 330 -3.36 -30.15 -5.19
C PRO A 330 -2.79 -28.74 -4.88
N ALA A 331 -3.62 -27.69 -4.82
CA ALA A 331 -3.32 -26.43 -4.13
C ALA A 331 -3.82 -26.45 -2.65
N TYR A 332 -4.22 -27.64 -2.21
CA TYR A 332 -4.98 -27.94 -0.99
C TYR A 332 -4.13 -28.62 0.09
N VAL A 333 -2.82 -28.38 0.20
CA VAL A 333 -1.99 -28.98 1.27
C VAL A 333 -1.36 -27.93 2.19
N VAL A 334 -0.97 -26.77 1.66
CA VAL A 334 -0.36 -25.69 2.45
C VAL A 334 -1.40 -24.64 2.85
N SER A 335 -2.35 -24.35 1.95
CA SER A 335 -3.57 -23.62 2.28
C SER A 335 -4.41 -24.39 3.30
N THR A 336 -4.41 -25.72 3.30
CA THR A 336 -5.18 -26.55 4.24
C THR A 336 -4.62 -26.60 5.65
N VAL A 337 -3.37 -26.26 5.96
CA VAL A 337 -2.95 -26.22 7.38
C VAL A 337 -3.51 -24.97 8.08
N LEU A 338 -3.67 -23.85 7.34
CA LEU A 338 -4.29 -22.61 7.83
C LEU A 338 -5.82 -22.54 7.54
N LEU A 339 -6.31 -23.16 6.46
CA LEU A 339 -7.71 -23.15 6.01
C LEU A 339 -8.50 -24.44 6.32
N ARG A 340 -7.92 -25.54 6.84
CA ARG A 340 -8.72 -26.77 7.15
C ARG A 340 -9.61 -26.64 8.36
N ASN A 341 -9.23 -25.78 9.31
CA ASN A 341 -9.74 -25.86 10.67
C ASN A 341 -10.54 -24.64 11.11
N CYS A 342 -10.49 -23.51 10.37
CA CYS A 342 -11.10 -22.27 10.81
C CYS A 342 -12.19 -21.76 9.85
N PRO A 343 -13.42 -21.48 10.34
CA PRO A 343 -14.45 -20.80 9.58
C PRO A 343 -14.01 -19.37 9.22
N ARG A 344 -14.18 -18.94 7.96
CA ARG A 344 -13.49 -17.75 7.42
C ARG A 344 -14.13 -16.45 7.85
N ARG A 345 -15.45 -16.45 7.96
CA ARG A 345 -16.24 -15.32 8.44
C ARG A 345 -15.90 -14.91 9.89
N PRO A 346 -15.98 -15.80 10.89
CA PRO A 346 -15.62 -15.44 12.27
C PRO A 346 -14.12 -15.15 12.41
N LEU A 347 -13.27 -15.78 11.60
CA LEU A 347 -11.83 -15.49 11.58
C LEU A 347 -11.56 -14.05 11.11
N LEU A 348 -12.18 -13.63 10.00
CA LEU A 348 -12.08 -12.27 9.49
C LEU A 348 -12.61 -11.24 10.50
N SER A 349 -13.79 -11.50 11.07
CA SER A 349 -14.41 -10.63 12.07
C SER A 349 -13.57 -10.54 13.36
N ALA A 350 -12.99 -11.65 13.83
CA ALA A 350 -12.13 -11.68 15.01
C ALA A 350 -10.85 -10.86 14.82
N PHE A 351 -10.16 -11.00 13.68
CA PHE A 351 -8.93 -10.22 13.43
C PHE A 351 -9.20 -8.72 13.26
N LEU A 352 -10.33 -8.34 12.65
CA LEU A 352 -10.75 -6.94 12.59
C LEU A 352 -11.14 -6.37 13.96
N LEU A 353 -11.77 -7.18 14.83
CA LEU A 353 -12.05 -6.78 16.20
C LEU A 353 -10.78 -6.64 17.03
N ILE A 354 -9.80 -7.52 16.86
CA ILE A 354 -8.49 -7.39 17.49
C ILE A 354 -7.81 -6.10 17.00
N GLY A 355 -7.76 -5.86 15.69
CA GLY A 355 -7.18 -4.64 15.11
C GLY A 355 -7.85 -3.37 15.63
N GLY A 356 -9.18 -3.26 15.51
CA GLY A 356 -9.96 -2.10 15.94
C GLY A 356 -10.03 -1.93 17.47
N GLY A 357 -10.09 -3.02 18.22
CA GLY A 357 -10.08 -3.00 19.68
C GLY A 357 -8.75 -2.53 20.26
N MET A 358 -7.62 -2.97 19.69
CA MET A 358 -6.30 -2.47 20.09
C MET A 358 -6.13 -0.98 19.77
N LEU A 359 -6.75 -0.48 18.68
CA LEU A 359 -6.75 0.95 18.38
C LEU A 359 -7.45 1.81 19.44
N PHE A 360 -8.43 1.27 20.18
CA PHE A 360 -9.08 1.94 21.32
C PHE A 360 -8.34 1.75 22.65
N LEU A 361 -7.56 0.68 22.77
CA LEU A 361 -6.78 0.38 23.97
C LEU A 361 -5.58 1.32 24.09
N ILE A 362 -5.00 1.75 22.96
CA ILE A 362 -3.81 2.64 22.91
C ILE A 362 -4.06 3.95 23.67
N GLN A 363 -5.29 4.46 23.70
CA GLN A 363 -5.63 5.76 24.31
C GLN A 363 -5.71 5.67 25.83
N LEU A 364 -5.83 4.46 26.38
CA LEU A 364 -5.82 4.22 27.82
C LEU A 364 -4.39 4.15 28.37
N ILE A 365 -3.38 4.09 27.50
CA ILE A 365 -1.98 3.92 27.90
C ILE A 365 -1.37 5.30 28.19
N PRO A 366 -0.84 5.53 29.40
CA PRO A 366 -0.17 6.79 29.74
C PRO A 366 1.17 6.93 28.99
N GLU A 367 1.56 8.18 28.72
CA GLU A 367 2.74 8.52 27.88
C GLU A 367 4.08 7.97 28.42
N ASN A 368 4.12 7.63 29.72
CA ASN A 368 5.29 7.10 30.40
C ASN A 368 5.63 5.64 30.03
N LEU A 369 4.72 4.93 29.34
CA LEU A 369 4.86 3.51 28.99
C LEU A 369 4.90 3.27 27.47
N GLN A 370 5.81 3.97 26.78
CA GLN A 370 5.95 3.90 25.32
C GLN A 370 6.12 2.47 24.78
N GLY A 371 6.86 1.61 25.49
CA GLY A 371 7.04 0.20 25.10
C GLY A 371 5.73 -0.60 25.04
N VAL A 372 4.79 -0.32 25.96
CA VAL A 372 3.47 -0.96 25.99
C VAL A 372 2.60 -0.44 24.84
N ALA A 373 2.65 0.87 24.56
CA ALA A 373 1.94 1.46 23.43
C ALA A 373 2.39 0.85 22.10
N ILE A 374 3.70 0.70 21.88
CA ILE A 374 4.26 0.06 20.68
C ILE A 374 3.84 -1.41 20.61
N ALA A 375 3.87 -2.16 21.71
CA ALA A 375 3.45 -3.56 21.72
C ALA A 375 1.97 -3.71 21.32
N VAL A 376 1.09 -2.87 21.87
CA VAL A 376 -0.35 -2.86 21.52
C VAL A 376 -0.56 -2.46 20.06
N GLU A 377 0.19 -1.46 19.55
CA GLU A 377 0.18 -1.09 18.14
C GLU A 377 0.58 -2.27 17.23
N MET A 378 1.62 -3.01 17.59
CA MET A 378 2.08 -4.18 16.82
C MET A 378 1.05 -5.31 16.79
N VAL A 379 0.33 -5.54 17.90
CA VAL A 379 -0.79 -6.50 17.94
C VAL A 379 -1.93 -6.04 17.05
N GLY A 380 -2.27 -4.74 17.07
CA GLY A 380 -3.26 -4.16 16.16
C GLY A 380 -2.87 -4.34 14.70
N LYS A 381 -1.63 -4.00 14.35
CA LYS A 381 -1.04 -4.15 13.01
C LYS A 381 -1.07 -5.61 12.54
N PHE A 382 -0.78 -6.55 13.43
CA PHE A 382 -0.89 -7.98 13.14
C PHE A 382 -2.33 -8.36 12.79
N GLY A 383 -3.33 -7.91 13.57
CA GLY A 383 -4.74 -8.12 13.28
C GLY A 383 -5.16 -7.59 11.91
N PHE A 384 -4.76 -6.36 11.55
CA PHE A 384 -5.03 -5.79 10.24
C PHE A 384 -4.36 -6.56 9.10
N THR A 385 -3.12 -7.00 9.27
CA THR A 385 -2.38 -7.76 8.24
C THR A 385 -3.01 -9.13 7.98
N MET A 386 -3.42 -9.82 9.06
CA MET A 386 -4.14 -11.09 8.96
C MET A 386 -5.51 -10.91 8.31
N SER A 387 -6.26 -9.88 8.72
CA SER A 387 -7.53 -9.52 8.09
C SER A 387 -7.36 -9.27 6.60
N PHE A 388 -6.37 -8.47 6.19
CA PHE A 388 -6.08 -8.18 4.79
C PHE A 388 -5.88 -9.48 4.00
N THR A 389 -5.07 -10.40 4.51
CA THR A 389 -4.82 -11.71 3.88
C THR A 389 -6.11 -12.52 3.73
N VAL A 390 -6.94 -12.60 4.78
CA VAL A 390 -8.20 -13.35 4.76
C VAL A 390 -9.22 -12.72 3.81
N VAL A 391 -9.32 -11.39 3.72
CA VAL A 391 -10.23 -10.69 2.79
C VAL A 391 -9.94 -11.03 1.33
N TYR A 392 -8.67 -11.08 0.92
CA TYR A 392 -8.32 -11.45 -0.47
C TYR A 392 -8.77 -12.87 -0.82
N ILE A 393 -8.63 -13.81 0.13
CA ILE A 393 -9.10 -15.18 -0.06
C ILE A 393 -10.63 -15.22 -0.09
N TYR A 394 -11.27 -14.53 0.84
CA TYR A 394 -12.72 -14.52 1.01
C TYR A 394 -13.44 -13.90 -0.20
N THR A 395 -12.91 -12.80 -0.74
CA THR A 395 -13.43 -12.17 -1.96
C THR A 395 -13.31 -13.09 -3.17
N ALA A 396 -12.20 -13.83 -3.31
CA ALA A 396 -12.04 -14.80 -4.39
C ALA A 396 -13.06 -15.95 -4.34
N GLU A 397 -13.58 -16.29 -3.17
CA GLU A 397 -14.52 -17.40 -2.98
C GLU A 397 -15.99 -17.02 -3.06
N ILE A 398 -16.32 -15.78 -2.72
CA ILE A 398 -17.70 -15.27 -2.85
C ILE A 398 -18.05 -15.04 -4.32
N TYR A 399 -17.13 -14.46 -5.09
CA TYR A 399 -17.42 -14.09 -6.46
C TYR A 399 -17.26 -15.29 -7.42
N PRO A 400 -18.24 -15.56 -8.29
CA PRO A 400 -18.12 -16.61 -9.29
C PRO A 400 -17.14 -16.23 -10.37
N THR A 401 -16.57 -17.23 -11.03
CA THR A 401 -15.48 -17.10 -12.00
C THR A 401 -15.71 -15.99 -13.03
N VAL A 402 -16.94 -15.86 -13.55
CA VAL A 402 -17.32 -14.83 -14.54
C VAL A 402 -17.22 -13.38 -14.07
N VAL A 403 -17.38 -13.10 -12.77
CA VAL A 403 -17.29 -11.73 -12.21
C VAL A 403 -16.23 -11.59 -11.12
N ARG A 404 -15.42 -12.63 -10.89
CA ARG A 404 -14.42 -12.66 -9.81
C ARG A 404 -13.38 -11.58 -9.94
N SER A 405 -12.81 -11.39 -11.13
CA SER A 405 -11.83 -10.35 -11.40
C SER A 405 -12.41 -8.95 -11.18
N ALA A 406 -13.64 -8.70 -11.65
CA ALA A 406 -14.35 -7.43 -11.47
C ALA A 406 -14.67 -7.17 -9.98
N GLY A 407 -15.15 -8.16 -9.25
CA GLY A 407 -15.47 -8.06 -7.82
C GLY A 407 -14.25 -7.76 -6.95
N VAL A 408 -13.14 -8.49 -7.17
CA VAL A 408 -11.87 -8.23 -6.48
C VAL A 408 -11.32 -6.84 -6.84
N GLY A 409 -11.47 -6.43 -8.11
CA GLY A 409 -11.11 -5.09 -8.58
C GLY A 409 -11.88 -3.98 -7.84
N MET A 410 -13.20 -4.11 -7.72
CA MET A 410 -14.04 -3.13 -6.98
C MET A 410 -13.67 -3.06 -5.50
N CYS A 411 -13.45 -4.20 -4.83
CA CYS A 411 -13.00 -4.22 -3.44
C CYS A 411 -11.64 -3.53 -3.25
N SER A 412 -10.73 -3.73 -4.21
CA SER A 412 -9.43 -3.04 -4.23
C SER A 412 -9.59 -1.53 -4.40
N SER A 413 -10.42 -1.07 -5.34
CA SER A 413 -10.71 0.35 -5.52
C SER A 413 -11.33 1.00 -4.27
N ALA A 414 -12.25 0.32 -3.59
CA ALA A 414 -12.82 0.80 -2.33
C ALA A 414 -11.74 0.92 -1.23
N ALA A 415 -10.82 -0.05 -1.13
CA ALA A 415 -9.69 0.05 -0.21
C ALA A 415 -8.78 1.24 -0.55
N ARG A 416 -8.60 1.58 -1.84
CA ARG A 416 -7.83 2.77 -2.26
C ARG A 416 -8.48 4.08 -1.81
N ILE A 417 -9.81 4.20 -1.88
CA ILE A 417 -10.53 5.37 -1.36
C ILE A 417 -10.24 5.54 0.14
N GLY A 418 -10.27 4.44 0.90
CA GLY A 418 -9.89 4.45 2.32
C GLY A 418 -8.46 4.96 2.55
N THR A 419 -7.49 4.52 1.73
CA THR A 419 -6.10 5.01 1.84
C THR A 419 -5.93 6.47 1.43
N ILE A 420 -6.73 6.98 0.48
CA ILE A 420 -6.73 8.40 0.09
C ILE A 420 -7.32 9.27 1.22
N ALA A 421 -8.34 8.76 1.94
CA ALA A 421 -8.94 9.48 3.06
C ALA A 421 -8.10 9.40 4.36
N ALA A 422 -7.25 8.39 4.52
CA ALA A 422 -6.54 8.12 5.77
C ALA A 422 -5.65 9.28 6.28
N PRO A 423 -4.86 9.99 5.44
CA PRO A 423 -4.08 11.15 5.89
C PRO A 423 -4.94 12.27 6.48
N TYR A 424 -6.16 12.47 5.97
CA TYR A 424 -7.10 13.47 6.51
C TYR A 424 -7.70 13.04 7.84
N VAL A 425 -7.96 11.74 8.02
CA VAL A 425 -8.38 11.20 9.32
C VAL A 425 -7.28 11.38 10.37
N ILE A 426 -6.01 11.17 9.99
CA ILE A 426 -4.85 11.42 10.85
C ILE A 426 -4.69 12.91 11.13
N TYR A 427 -4.93 13.78 10.15
CA TYR A 427 -4.86 15.23 10.29
C TYR A 427 -5.81 15.77 11.37
N LEU A 428 -6.98 15.15 11.59
CA LEU A 428 -7.88 15.50 12.70
C LEU A 428 -7.21 15.37 14.09
N GLY A 429 -6.09 14.65 14.17
CA GLY A 429 -5.23 14.56 15.35
C GLY A 429 -4.63 15.89 15.79
N SER A 430 -4.45 16.86 14.88
CA SER A 430 -3.95 18.20 15.23
C SER A 430 -4.97 18.99 16.06
N ILE A 431 -6.26 18.76 15.83
CA ILE A 431 -7.36 19.34 16.62
C ILE A 431 -7.50 18.56 17.93
N ASN A 432 -7.54 17.23 17.84
CA ASN A 432 -7.66 16.37 19.02
C ASN A 432 -6.98 15.02 18.78
N LYS A 433 -5.96 14.71 19.60
CA LYS A 433 -5.16 13.48 19.57
C LYS A 433 -6.00 12.19 19.56
N TYR A 434 -7.21 12.19 20.11
CA TYR A 434 -8.07 11.00 20.21
C TYR A 434 -8.92 10.74 18.94
N LEU A 435 -9.22 11.77 18.14
CA LEU A 435 -10.16 11.67 17.01
C LEU A 435 -9.75 10.63 15.94
N PRO A 436 -8.50 10.60 15.45
CA PRO A 436 -8.12 9.64 14.41
C PRO A 436 -8.35 8.19 14.83
N TYR A 437 -8.01 7.88 16.09
CA TYR A 437 -8.15 6.54 16.64
C TYR A 437 -9.61 6.13 16.84
N ILE A 438 -10.47 7.05 17.30
CA ILE A 438 -11.89 6.79 17.46
C ILE A 438 -12.55 6.53 16.11
N ILE A 439 -12.23 7.34 15.09
CA ILE A 439 -12.80 7.20 13.74
C ILE A 439 -12.33 5.89 13.11
N MET A 440 -11.02 5.62 13.08
CA MET A 440 -10.49 4.39 12.49
C MET A 440 -10.95 3.14 13.26
N GLY A 441 -10.92 3.18 14.59
CA GLY A 441 -11.37 2.08 15.45
C GLY A 441 -12.85 1.77 15.26
N SER A 442 -13.71 2.79 15.27
CA SER A 442 -15.16 2.60 15.10
C SER A 442 -15.52 2.10 13.71
N MET A 443 -14.90 2.62 12.65
CA MET A 443 -15.08 2.11 11.29
C MET A 443 -14.66 0.65 11.16
N THR A 444 -13.57 0.26 11.82
CA THR A 444 -13.07 -1.13 11.80
C THR A 444 -14.01 -2.08 12.54
N VAL A 445 -14.50 -1.67 13.72
CA VAL A 445 -15.46 -2.47 14.50
C VAL A 445 -16.80 -2.58 13.77
N ALA A 446 -17.28 -1.50 13.16
CA ALA A 446 -18.48 -1.51 12.32
C ALA A 446 -18.31 -2.44 11.12
N SER A 447 -17.16 -2.39 10.43
CA SER A 447 -16.82 -3.34 9.35
C SER A 447 -16.81 -4.79 9.83
N SER A 448 -16.25 -5.05 11.02
CA SER A 448 -16.30 -6.39 11.62
C SER A 448 -17.73 -6.87 11.89
N ALA A 449 -18.60 -6.00 12.42
CA ALA A 449 -20.00 -6.32 12.64
C ALA A 449 -20.73 -6.58 11.30
N LEU A 450 -20.44 -5.79 10.26
CA LEU A 450 -21.01 -6.00 8.92
C LEU A 450 -20.58 -7.33 8.30
N ASN A 451 -19.34 -7.77 8.53
CA ASN A 451 -18.85 -9.06 8.06
C ASN A 451 -19.63 -10.25 8.65
N LEU A 452 -20.30 -10.08 9.80
CA LEU A 452 -21.19 -11.10 10.35
C LEU A 452 -22.49 -11.29 9.54
N PHE A 453 -22.78 -10.46 8.55
CA PHE A 453 -23.92 -10.69 7.65
C PHE A 453 -23.52 -11.42 6.36
N LEU A 454 -22.22 -11.53 6.09
CA LEU A 454 -21.71 -12.22 4.90
C LEU A 454 -21.83 -13.75 5.02
N PRO A 455 -21.92 -14.46 3.89
CA PRO A 455 -22.09 -15.92 3.87
C PRO A 455 -20.80 -16.65 4.22
N GLU A 456 -20.88 -17.74 4.98
CA GLU A 456 -19.69 -18.56 5.29
C GLU A 456 -19.25 -19.37 4.07
N THR A 457 -18.00 -19.20 3.63
CA THR A 457 -17.40 -19.91 2.48
C THR A 457 -16.61 -21.14 2.87
N PHE A 458 -16.41 -21.40 4.18
CA PHE A 458 -15.70 -22.57 4.67
C PHE A 458 -16.31 -23.89 4.17
N ARG A 459 -15.47 -24.74 3.55
CA ARG A 459 -15.80 -26.06 2.98
C ARG A 459 -16.97 -26.08 1.98
N LYS A 460 -17.25 -24.95 1.32
CA LYS A 460 -18.22 -24.89 0.23
C LYS A 460 -17.51 -24.81 -1.12
N GLU A 461 -18.13 -25.39 -2.13
CA GLU A 461 -17.62 -25.33 -3.50
C GLU A 461 -17.61 -23.89 -4.03
N LEU A 462 -16.64 -23.60 -4.91
CA LEU A 462 -16.54 -22.29 -5.53
C LEU A 462 -17.71 -22.12 -6.50
N PRO A 463 -18.45 -21.00 -6.43
CA PRO A 463 -19.52 -20.74 -7.37
C PRO A 463 -18.93 -20.53 -8.77
N GLU A 464 -19.42 -21.26 -9.77
CA GLU A 464 -19.03 -21.07 -11.17
C GLU A 464 -19.98 -20.07 -11.87
N THR A 465 -21.24 -20.06 -11.44
CA THR A 465 -22.28 -19.19 -11.99
C THR A 465 -22.90 -18.30 -10.92
N VAL A 466 -23.48 -17.17 -11.33
CA VAL A 466 -24.15 -16.23 -10.41
C VAL A 466 -25.29 -16.90 -9.64
N ALA A 467 -25.96 -17.89 -10.24
CA ALA A 467 -27.04 -18.62 -9.60
C ALA A 467 -26.60 -19.50 -8.42
N GLN A 468 -25.32 -19.90 -8.36
CA GLN A 468 -24.71 -20.71 -7.29
C GLN A 468 -24.14 -19.85 -6.15
N MET A 469 -24.24 -18.53 -6.22
CA MET A 469 -23.71 -17.63 -5.21
C MET A 469 -24.46 -17.82 -3.88
N GLN A 470 -23.71 -17.83 -2.78
CA GLN A 470 -24.26 -18.04 -1.44
C GLN A 470 -25.04 -16.80 -0.99
N GLN A 471 -26.23 -17.02 -0.43
CA GLN A 471 -27.08 -15.92 0.04
C GLN A 471 -26.49 -15.29 1.31
N CYS A 472 -26.41 -13.95 1.30
CA CYS A 472 -26.10 -13.17 2.50
C CYS A 472 -27.20 -13.35 3.55
N LYS A 473 -26.79 -13.47 4.82
CA LYS A 473 -27.72 -13.47 5.95
C LYS A 473 -28.09 -12.01 6.29
N GLY A 474 -28.83 -11.32 5.42
CA GLY A 474 -29.20 -9.90 5.59
C GLY A 474 -30.67 -9.69 6.01
N LEU A 475 -30.97 -8.49 6.53
CA LEU A 475 -32.30 -8.04 7.01
C LEU A 475 -33.39 -7.91 5.93
N CYS A 476 -33.06 -7.99 4.64
CA CYS A 476 -34.07 -7.94 3.58
C CYS A 476 -34.70 -9.33 3.39
N ARG A 477 -36.03 -9.36 3.54
CA ARG A 477 -36.95 -10.49 3.29
C ARG A 477 -36.40 -11.46 2.26
N GLN A 478 -36.27 -12.72 2.67
CA GLN A 478 -36.14 -13.86 1.76
C GLN A 478 -37.24 -13.75 0.70
N VAL A 479 -36.88 -13.48 -0.56
CA VAL A 479 -37.77 -13.78 -1.68
C VAL A 479 -37.67 -15.29 -1.87
N PRO A 480 -38.73 -16.08 -1.63
CA PRO A 480 -38.67 -17.52 -1.82
C PRO A 480 -38.48 -17.78 -3.32
N ARG A 481 -37.38 -18.44 -3.68
CA ARG A 481 -37.27 -19.06 -5.01
C ARG A 481 -38.16 -20.31 -4.96
N ASN A 482 -39.32 -20.27 -5.62
CA ASN A 482 -40.16 -21.45 -5.83
C ASN A 482 -39.35 -22.54 -6.53
N ALA A 483 -38.84 -23.48 -5.75
CA ALA A 483 -38.02 -24.61 -6.20
C ALA A 483 -38.85 -25.75 -6.82
N ASN A 484 -39.93 -25.44 -7.54
CA ASN A 484 -40.88 -26.44 -8.05
C ASN A 484 -41.11 -26.42 -9.57
N ILE A 485 -40.26 -25.78 -10.38
CA ILE A 485 -40.44 -25.80 -11.86
C ILE A 485 -39.45 -26.72 -12.60
N LEU A 486 -38.42 -27.29 -11.97
CA LEU A 486 -37.44 -28.15 -12.68
C LEU A 486 -37.49 -29.64 -12.32
N LYS A 487 -38.68 -30.16 -12.00
CA LYS A 487 -38.95 -31.61 -12.01
C LYS A 487 -40.29 -31.90 -12.67
N LYS A 488 -40.40 -31.68 -13.98
CA LYS A 488 -41.27 -32.47 -14.87
C LYS A 488 -41.04 -32.04 -16.33
N GLY A 489 -40.78 -33.04 -17.17
CA GLY A 489 -40.94 -32.94 -18.63
C GLY A 489 -39.63 -32.80 -19.38
N GLY A 490 -39.29 -33.84 -20.16
CA GLY A 490 -38.34 -33.74 -21.25
C GLY A 490 -38.87 -32.88 -22.39
N ASP A 491 -38.01 -32.73 -23.40
CA ASP A 491 -38.15 -32.05 -24.70
C ASP A 491 -37.59 -30.62 -24.77
N THR A 492 -36.39 -30.52 -25.36
CA THR A 492 -35.86 -29.33 -26.07
C THR A 492 -36.60 -29.12 -27.40
N PRO A 493 -36.43 -27.99 -28.12
CA PRO A 493 -35.90 -26.65 -27.74
C PRO A 493 -36.79 -25.48 -28.25
N ALA A 494 -36.62 -24.25 -27.74
CA ALA A 494 -36.64 -23.00 -28.54
C ALA A 494 -36.59 -21.73 -27.66
N ILE A 495 -36.08 -20.67 -28.30
CA ILE A 495 -36.16 -19.23 -27.96
C ILE A 495 -35.02 -18.68 -27.08
N LEU A 496 -33.89 -18.43 -27.76
CA LEU A 496 -33.16 -17.17 -27.64
C LEU A 496 -34.13 -15.99 -27.84
N ASN A 497 -34.10 -14.98 -26.97
CA ASN A 497 -33.87 -13.59 -27.36
C ASN A 497 -33.94 -12.62 -26.16
N GLU A 498 -33.06 -11.61 -26.24
CA GLU A 498 -33.09 -10.30 -25.59
C GLU A 498 -32.86 -10.20 -24.07
N VAL A 499 -31.65 -9.72 -23.72
CA VAL A 499 -31.50 -8.40 -23.08
C VAL A 499 -30.24 -7.73 -23.64
N LYS A 500 -30.45 -6.71 -24.49
CA LYS A 500 -29.51 -5.61 -24.71
C LYS A 500 -29.65 -4.63 -23.56
N PHE A 501 -28.56 -4.27 -22.90
CA PHE A 501 -27.96 -2.93 -22.82
C PHE A 501 -26.76 -2.98 -21.88
#